data_AF-A0A971XWH8-F1
#
_entry.id   AF-A0A971XWH8-F1
#
_cell.length_a   1.000
_cell.length_b   1.000
_cell.length_c   1.000
_cell.angle_alpha   90.00
_cell.angle_beta   90.00
_cell.angle_gamma   90.00
#
_symmetry.space_group_name_H-M   'P 1'
#
loop_
_entity.id
_entity.type
_entity.pdbx_description
1 polymer ?
#
loop_
_entity_poly.entity_id
_entity_poly.type
_entity_poly.pdbx_seq_one_letter_code
_entity_poly.pdbx_strand_id
1 'polypeptide(L)'
;MKAITERISDFLRSDAFFNCVLYTVCGLIFLIIAYPLYFVVIASVSDANLVALGHVTFWPKGFSTFAYQKILEDSRIWIGYRNTIFYSIGGTAVSLLFTLPAAYALSRRELIFRRFFTFYFIFTMYFGGGLIPTYML
;
A
#
# COMPACT_ATOMS: atom_id res chain seq x y z
N MET A 1 2.70 -48.34 -17.47
CA MET A 1 3.68 -47.68 -16.57
C MET A 1 4.36 -46.49 -17.24
N LYS A 2 5.01 -46.64 -18.42
CA LYS A 2 5.64 -45.51 -19.16
C LYS A 2 4.75 -44.29 -19.43
N ALA A 3 3.51 -44.50 -19.89
CA ALA A 3 2.57 -43.40 -20.19
C ALA A 3 2.15 -42.58 -18.96
N ILE A 4 2.20 -43.17 -17.75
CA ILE A 4 1.91 -42.47 -16.50
C ILE A 4 3.12 -41.60 -16.10
N THR A 5 4.33 -42.12 -16.29
CA THR A 5 5.57 -41.39 -16.02
C THR A 5 5.77 -40.20 -16.96
N GLU A 6 5.51 -40.35 -18.26
CA GLU A 6 5.60 -39.25 -19.23
C GLU A 6 4.57 -38.14 -18.93
N ARG A 7 3.33 -38.52 -18.60
CA ARG A 7 2.28 -37.55 -18.22
C ARG A 7 2.62 -36.78 -16.94
N ILE A 8 3.28 -37.42 -15.98
CA ILE A 8 3.76 -36.76 -14.76
C ILE A 8 4.93 -35.83 -15.07
N SER A 9 5.87 -36.23 -15.94
CA SER A 9 7.00 -35.36 -16.31
C SER A 9 6.58 -34.11 -17.10
N ASP A 10 5.58 -34.23 -17.97
CA ASP A 10 5.05 -33.09 -18.72
C ASP A 10 4.28 -32.12 -17.81
N PHE A 11 3.52 -32.64 -16.84
CA PHE A 11 2.87 -31.83 -15.81
C PHE A 11 3.90 -31.08 -14.94
N LEU A 12 4.94 -31.76 -14.46
CA LEU A 12 6.01 -31.14 -13.67
C LEU A 12 6.81 -30.09 -14.46
N ARG A 13 7.02 -30.29 -15.77
CA ARG A 13 7.66 -29.29 -16.65
C ARG A 13 6.78 -28.07 -16.89
N SER A 14 5.47 -28.27 -17.07
CA SER A 14 4.50 -27.18 -17.18
C SER A 14 4.47 -26.33 -15.90
N ASP A 15 4.46 -26.97 -14.74
CA ASP A 15 4.51 -26.29 -13.44
C ASP A 15 5.83 -25.54 -13.24
N ALA A 16 6.97 -26.14 -13.62
CA ALA A 16 8.27 -25.47 -13.53
C ALA A 16 8.37 -24.23 -14.44
N PHE A 17 7.85 -24.32 -15.67
CA PHE A 17 7.80 -23.19 -16.59
C PHE A 17 6.88 -22.07 -16.06
N PHE A 18 5.67 -22.43 -15.61
CA PHE A 18 4.73 -21.48 -15.04
C PHE A 18 5.32 -20.76 -13.81
N ASN A 19 5.92 -21.51 -12.89
CA ASN A 19 6.58 -20.94 -11.71
C ASN A 19 7.74 -20.03 -12.08
N CYS A 20 8.55 -20.39 -13.09
CA CYS A 20 9.64 -19.55 -13.57
C CYS A 20 9.14 -18.20 -14.11
N VAL A 21 8.07 -18.23 -14.92
CA VAL A 21 7.43 -17.01 -15.43
C VAL A 21 6.84 -16.19 -14.27
N LEU A 22 6.12 -16.82 -13.34
CA LEU A 22 5.54 -16.15 -12.18
C LEU A 22 6.60 -15.46 -11.32
N TYR A 23 7.67 -16.17 -10.94
CA TYR A 23 8.75 -15.60 -10.15
C TYR A 23 9.49 -14.48 -10.89
N THR A 24 9.65 -14.60 -12.21
CA THR A 24 10.26 -13.55 -13.03
C THR A 24 9.39 -12.29 -13.04
N VAL A 25 8.08 -12.43 -13.25
CA VAL A 25 7.14 -11.30 -13.24
C VAL A 25 7.08 -10.65 -11.85
N CYS A 26 6.95 -11.44 -10.79
CA CYS A 26 6.97 -10.94 -9.42
C CYS A 26 8.30 -10.24 -9.08
N GLY A 27 9.43 -10.80 -9.51
CA GLY A 27 10.76 -10.22 -9.33
C GLY A 27 10.92 -8.88 -10.04
N LEU A 28 10.41 -8.76 -11.28
CA LEU A 28 10.42 -7.50 -12.02
C LEU A 28 9.56 -6.43 -11.34
N ILE A 29 8.33 -6.77 -10.92
CA ILE A 29 7.45 -5.85 -10.19
C ILE A 29 8.11 -5.41 -8.88
N PHE A 30 8.73 -6.34 -8.16
CA PHE A 30 9.47 -6.03 -6.94
C PHE A 30 10.60 -5.03 -7.22
N LEU A 31 11.41 -5.24 -8.25
CA LEU A 31 12.51 -4.32 -8.60
C LEU A 31 12.01 -2.93 -8.98
N ILE A 32 10.90 -2.84 -9.73
CA ILE A 32 10.29 -1.56 -10.13
C ILE A 32 9.84 -0.76 -8.90
N ILE A 33 9.34 -1.41 -7.86
CA ILE A 33 8.89 -0.76 -6.62
C ILE A 33 10.06 -0.51 -5.66
N ALA A 34 10.98 -1.47 -5.54
CA ALA A 34 12.08 -1.42 -4.58
C ALA A 34 13.15 -0.39 -4.98
N TYR A 35 13.43 -0.23 -6.27
CA TYR A 35 14.43 0.74 -6.74
C TYR A 35 14.14 2.19 -6.32
N PRO A 36 12.94 2.77 -6.55
CA PRO A 36 12.66 4.14 -6.10
C PRO A 36 12.67 4.27 -4.57
N LEU A 37 12.25 3.25 -3.82
CA LEU A 37 12.35 3.27 -2.35
C LEU A 37 13.80 3.28 -1.89
N TYR A 38 14.65 2.43 -2.49
CA TYR A 38 16.08 2.42 -2.26
C TYR A 38 16.72 3.77 -2.61
N PHE A 39 16.31 4.36 -3.73
CA PHE A 39 16.77 5.68 -4.17
C PHE A 39 16.46 6.77 -3.14
N VAL A 40 15.26 6.78 -2.56
CA VAL A 40 14.88 7.74 -1.49
C VAL A 40 15.80 7.60 -0.27
N VAL A 41 16.17 6.37 0.11
CA VAL A 41 17.07 6.12 1.26
C VAL A 41 18.50 6.59 0.97
N ILE A 42 19.05 6.33 -0.22
CA ILE A 42 20.40 6.84 -0.55
C ILE A 42 20.40 8.36 -0.69
N ALA A 43 19.32 8.95 -1.21
CA ALA A 43 19.19 10.39 -1.37
C ALA A 43 19.04 11.10 -0.02
N SER A 44 18.36 10.50 0.96
CA SER A 44 18.17 11.11 2.28
C SER A 44 19.46 11.23 3.11
N VAL A 45 20.46 10.40 2.80
CA VAL A 45 21.77 10.38 3.48
C VAL A 45 22.87 11.11 2.67
N SER A 46 22.58 11.46 1.42
CA SER A 46 23.51 12.15 0.53
C SER A 46 23.41 13.67 0.64
N ASP A 47 24.43 14.36 0.14
CA ASP A 47 24.44 15.82 0.08
C ASP A 47 23.34 16.33 -0.86
N ALA A 48 22.54 17.27 -0.38
CA ALA A 48 21.38 17.79 -1.11
C ALA A 48 21.74 18.41 -2.47
N ASN A 49 22.92 19.03 -2.60
CA ASN A 49 23.36 19.60 -3.87
C ASN A 49 23.74 18.49 -4.86
N LEU A 50 24.40 17.42 -4.39
CA LEU A 50 24.75 16.27 -5.24
C LEU A 50 23.52 15.48 -5.69
N VAL A 51 22.48 15.42 -4.86
CA VAL A 51 21.18 14.84 -5.22
C VAL A 51 20.47 15.73 -6.26
N ALA A 52 20.43 17.05 -6.04
CA ALA A 52 19.77 18.00 -6.95
C ALA A 52 20.42 18.05 -8.35
N LEU A 53 21.75 17.87 -8.41
CA LEU A 53 22.52 17.80 -9.65
C LEU A 53 22.42 16.43 -10.36
N GLY A 54 21.71 15.44 -9.78
CA GLY A 54 21.54 14.12 -10.37
C GLY A 54 22.77 13.23 -10.29
N HIS A 55 23.74 13.54 -9.42
CA HIS A 55 24.97 12.76 -9.30
C HIS A 55 24.82 11.50 -8.42
N VAL A 56 23.76 11.38 -7.64
CA VAL A 56 23.43 10.21 -6.80
C VAL A 56 22.54 9.27 -7.61
N THR A 57 23.01 8.05 -7.91
CA THR A 57 22.25 7.09 -8.75
C THR A 57 22.18 5.69 -8.14
N PHE A 58 23.31 5.14 -7.68
CA PHE A 58 23.36 3.79 -7.08
C PHE A 58 23.93 3.77 -5.66
N TRP A 59 24.72 4.77 -5.28
CA TRP A 59 25.39 4.83 -3.98
C TRP A 59 25.29 6.24 -3.42
N PRO A 60 25.24 6.40 -2.08
CA PRO A 60 25.21 7.71 -1.46
C PRO A 60 26.49 8.49 -1.81
N LYS A 61 26.35 9.78 -2.12
CA LYS A 61 27.49 10.66 -2.41
C LYS A 61 27.47 11.87 -1.48
N GLY A 62 28.60 12.15 -0.86
CA GLY A 62 28.73 13.24 0.12
C GLY A 62 27.83 12.99 1.32
N PHE A 63 28.21 12.07 2.21
CA PHE A 63 27.41 11.74 3.39
C PHE A 63 27.08 13.00 4.20
N SER A 64 25.81 13.32 4.36
CA SER A 64 25.34 14.50 5.07
C SER A 64 24.08 14.19 5.87
N THR A 65 24.11 14.52 7.16
CA THR A 65 22.96 14.39 8.07
C THR A 65 22.20 15.71 8.23
N PHE A 66 22.58 16.75 7.48
CA PHE A 66 22.00 18.08 7.58
C PHE A 66 20.48 18.09 7.32
N ALA A 67 20.01 17.30 6.33
CA ALA A 67 18.59 17.19 6.03
C ALA A 67 17.78 16.66 7.23
N TYR A 68 18.31 15.65 7.93
CA TYR A 68 17.69 15.11 9.14
C TYR A 68 17.68 16.12 10.29
N GLN A 69 18.78 16.86 10.50
CA GLN A 69 18.83 17.91 11.52
C GLN A 69 17.74 18.97 11.26
N LYS A 70 17.58 19.41 10.01
CA LYS A 70 16.55 20.40 9.65
C LYS A 70 15.12 19.91 9.88
N ILE A 71 14.85 18.63 9.63
CA ILE A 71 13.55 18.02 9.91
C ILE A 71 13.28 17.97 11.43
N LEU A 72 14.29 17.62 12.22
CA LEU A 72 14.15 17.51 13.68
C LEU A 72 13.96 18.87 14.36
N GLU A 73 14.56 19.94 13.81
CA GLU A 73 14.39 21.33 14.25
C GLU A 73 12.99 21.90 13.94
N ASP A 74 12.27 21.36 12.95
CA ASP A 74 10.97 21.89 12.52
C ASP A 74 9.82 21.38 13.41
N SER A 75 9.33 22.24 14.30
CA SER A 75 8.21 21.95 15.21
C SER A 75 6.90 21.59 14.49
N ARG A 76 6.71 22.04 13.24
CA ARG A 76 5.51 21.73 12.46
C ARG A 76 5.44 20.25 12.11
N ILE A 77 6.60 19.60 11.92
CA ILE A 77 6.68 18.17 11.62
C ILE A 77 6.21 17.36 12.82
N TRP A 78 6.62 17.73 14.03
CA TRP A 78 6.18 17.08 15.26
C TRP A 78 4.68 17.23 15.51
N ILE A 79 4.14 18.44 15.30
CA ILE A 79 2.69 18.69 15.42
C ILE A 79 1.93 17.89 14.36
N GLY A 80 2.41 17.87 13.12
CA GLY A 80 1.84 17.07 12.04
C GLY A 80 1.84 15.58 12.36
N TYR A 81 2.96 15.04 12.83
CA TYR A 81 3.10 13.63 13.18
C TYR A 81 2.17 13.22 14.32
N ARG A 82 2.04 14.06 15.36
CA ARG A 82 1.08 13.86 16.45
C ARG A 82 -0.36 13.82 15.91
N ASN A 83 -0.71 14.75 15.03
CA ASN A 83 -2.03 14.80 14.43
C ASN A 83 -2.29 13.55 13.57
N THR A 84 -1.33 13.11 12.74
CA THR A 84 -1.45 11.88 11.96
C THR A 84 -1.70 10.67 12.83
N ILE A 85 -0.96 10.51 13.94
CA ILE A 85 -1.18 9.40 14.88
C ILE A 85 -2.59 9.48 15.46
N PHE A 86 -3.01 10.65 15.94
CA PHE A 86 -4.33 10.85 16.53
C PHE A 86 -5.46 10.54 15.54
N TYR A 87 -5.39 11.07 14.32
CA TYR A 87 -6.38 10.82 13.28
C TYR A 87 -6.38 9.38 12.78
N SER A 88 -5.20 8.75 12.65
CA SER A 88 -5.12 7.35 12.19
C SER A 88 -5.67 6.39 13.22
N ILE A 89 -5.28 6.52 14.49
CA ILE A 89 -5.75 5.63 15.56
C ILE A 89 -7.22 5.93 15.88
N GLY A 90 -7.56 7.20 16.11
CA GLY A 90 -8.93 7.61 16.42
C GLY A 90 -9.89 7.30 15.28
N GLY A 91 -9.49 7.64 14.05
CA GLY A 91 -10.27 7.35 12.84
C GLY A 91 -10.45 5.85 12.62
N THR A 92 -9.42 5.04 12.82
CA THR A 92 -9.53 3.57 12.72
C THR A 92 -10.41 2.99 13.83
N ALA A 93 -10.27 3.46 15.07
CA ALA A 93 -11.08 2.99 16.19
C ALA A 93 -12.57 3.29 15.98
N VAL A 94 -12.89 4.52 15.58
CA VAL A 94 -14.26 4.94 15.24
C VAL A 94 -14.76 4.13 14.04
N SER A 95 -13.96 3.97 12.99
CA SER A 95 -14.33 3.17 11.82
C SER A 95 -14.65 1.73 12.20
N LEU A 96 -13.81 1.08 13.00
CA LEU A 96 -14.04 -0.30 13.47
C LEU A 96 -15.26 -0.41 14.37
N LEU A 97 -15.50 0.57 15.24
CA LEU A 97 -16.66 0.59 16.14
C LEU A 97 -17.98 0.51 15.37
N PHE A 98 -18.07 1.18 14.22
CA PHE A 98 -19.28 1.14 13.38
C PHE A 98 -19.26 0.03 12.32
N THR A 99 -18.12 -0.24 11.70
CA THR A 99 -18.04 -1.21 10.60
C THR A 99 -18.06 -2.66 11.08
N LEU A 100 -17.45 -2.99 12.23
CA LEU A 100 -17.42 -4.38 12.73
C LEU A 100 -18.83 -4.92 13.05
N PRO A 101 -19.68 -4.22 13.82
CA PRO A 101 -21.02 -4.73 14.11
C PRO A 101 -21.89 -4.81 12.86
N ALA A 102 -21.78 -3.82 11.96
CA ALA A 102 -22.53 -3.78 10.71
C ALA A 102 -22.12 -4.95 9.79
N ALA A 103 -20.81 -5.16 9.60
CA ALA A 103 -20.28 -6.27 8.81
C ALA A 103 -20.65 -7.62 9.42
N TYR A 104 -20.58 -7.75 10.75
CA TYR A 104 -20.95 -8.98 11.46
C TYR A 104 -22.42 -9.31 11.27
N ALA A 105 -23.33 -8.35 11.48
CA ALA A 105 -24.75 -8.54 11.27
C ALA A 105 -25.05 -8.96 9.82
N LEU A 106 -24.42 -8.29 8.84
CA LEU A 106 -24.65 -8.56 7.42
C LEU A 106 -24.03 -9.89 6.92
N SER A 107 -23.01 -10.40 7.63
CA SER A 107 -22.40 -11.70 7.35
C SER A 107 -23.35 -12.88 7.63
N ARG A 108 -24.32 -12.69 8.55
CA ARG A 108 -25.32 -13.71 8.89
C ARG A 108 -26.41 -13.77 7.82
N ARG A 109 -26.66 -14.97 7.30
CA ARG A 109 -27.69 -15.20 6.27
C ARG A 109 -29.12 -15.01 6.80
N GLU A 110 -29.31 -15.09 8.11
CA GLU A 110 -30.60 -14.98 8.82
C GLU A 110 -31.08 -13.53 9.00
N LEU A 111 -30.26 -12.54 8.65
CA LEU A 111 -30.63 -11.13 8.81
C LEU A 111 -31.76 -10.74 7.86
N ILE A 112 -32.92 -10.39 8.44
CA ILE A 112 -34.08 -9.89 7.71
C ILE A 112 -33.71 -8.57 7.03
N PHE A 113 -34.05 -8.41 5.75
CA PHE A 113 -33.66 -7.27 4.88
C PHE A 113 -32.18 -7.15 4.52
N ARG A 114 -31.37 -8.22 4.61
CA ARG A 114 -29.96 -8.22 4.21
C ARG A 114 -29.71 -7.64 2.80
N ARG A 115 -30.57 -7.97 1.83
CA ARG A 115 -30.44 -7.48 0.44
C ARG A 115 -30.60 -5.96 0.35
N PHE A 116 -31.48 -5.37 1.16
CA PHE A 116 -31.69 -3.93 1.20
C PHE A 116 -30.46 -3.20 1.77
N PHE A 117 -29.97 -3.63 2.94
CA PHE A 117 -28.76 -3.03 3.55
C PHE A 117 -27.52 -3.18 2.67
N THR A 118 -27.35 -4.34 2.03
CA THR A 118 -26.25 -4.57 1.08
C THR A 118 -26.34 -3.60 -0.09
N PHE A 119 -27.53 -3.42 -0.68
CA PHE A 119 -27.73 -2.46 -1.77
C PHE A 119 -27.46 -1.02 -1.31
N TYR A 120 -27.93 -0.62 -0.13
CA TYR A 120 -27.71 0.72 0.41
C TYR A 120 -26.22 1.06 0.56
N PHE A 121 -25.41 0.17 1.16
CA PHE A 121 -23.97 0.39 1.30
C PHE A 121 -23.24 0.45 -0.06
N ILE A 122 -23.63 -0.42 -1.00
CA ILE A 122 -23.08 -0.41 -2.36
C ILE A 122 -23.44 0.89 -3.06
N PHE A 123 -24.68 1.35 -2.93
CA PHE A 123 -25.13 2.59 -3.55
C PHE A 123 -24.29 3.78 -3.10
N THR A 124 -24.07 3.95 -1.79
CA THR A 124 -23.25 5.06 -1.27
C THR A 124 -21.77 4.96 -1.64
N MET A 125 -21.26 3.74 -1.91
CA MET A 125 -19.87 3.54 -2.34
C MET A 125 -19.64 4.02 -3.78
N TYR A 126 -20.63 3.87 -4.67
CA TYR A 126 -20.51 4.23 -6.08
C TYR A 126 -21.16 5.58 -6.43
N PHE A 127 -22.20 5.99 -5.71
CA PHE A 127 -22.92 7.24 -5.91
C PHE A 127 -22.58 8.22 -4.78
N GLY A 128 -21.86 9.29 -5.11
CA GLY A 128 -21.50 10.38 -4.19
C GLY A 128 -21.71 11.75 -4.82
N GLY A 129 -21.99 12.77 -4.00
CA GLY A 129 -22.33 14.13 -4.44
C GLY A 129 -21.17 14.94 -5.05
N GLY A 130 -19.94 14.42 -5.04
CA GLY A 130 -18.75 15.16 -5.47
C GLY A 130 -18.24 16.17 -4.41
N LEU A 131 -17.16 16.89 -4.73
CA LEU A 131 -16.47 17.75 -3.76
C LEU A 131 -17.34 18.93 -3.29
N ILE A 132 -18.07 19.59 -4.19
CA ILE A 132 -18.83 20.81 -3.86
C ILE A 132 -19.87 20.53 -2.75
N PRO A 133 -20.77 19.52 -2.87
CA PRO A 133 -21.71 19.23 -1.79
C PRO A 133 -21.06 18.75 -0.50
N THR A 134 -19.90 18.08 -0.55
CA THR A 134 -19.21 17.60 0.66
C THR A 134 -18.51 18.69 1.46
N TYR A 135 -18.14 19.82 0.84
CA TYR A 135 -17.45 20.94 1.49
C TYR A 135 -18.38 22.04 2.02
N MET A 136 -19.67 22.04 1.63
CA MET A 136 -20.65 23.06 2.04
C MET A 136 -21.41 22.68 3.34
N LEU A 137 -21.10 21.52 3.93
CA LEU A 137 -21.54 21.07 5.25
C LEU A 137 -20.64 21.65 6.34
#